data_AF-A0A2V7AGL3-F1
#
_entry.id   AF-A0A2V7AGL3-F1
#
_cell.length_a   1.000
_cell.length_b   1.000
_cell.length_c   1.000
_cell.angle_alpha   90.00
_cell.angle_beta   90.00
_cell.angle_gamma   90.00
#
_symmetry.space_group_name_H-M   'P 1'
#
loop_
_entity.id
_entity.type
_entity.pdbx_description
1 polymer ?
#
loop_
_entity_poly.entity_id
_entity_poly.type
_entity_poly.pdbx_seq_one_letter_code
_entity_poly.pdbx_strand_id
1 'polypeptide(L)'
;MWEGAIGDERSGSVPVATLAASLPAALPSGTHIRLLVGPEGGLSTEEVERARAHRWTIVGMGPRILRTETAGPAVIAVLQSLFGDLGTDR
;
A
#
# COMPACT_ATOMS: atom_id res chain seq x y z
N MET A 1 9.68 -13.80 12.82
CA MET A 1 10.48 -12.62 13.23
C MET A 1 10.91 -11.97 11.93
N TRP A 2 10.24 -10.90 11.51
CA TRP A 2 10.55 -10.23 10.25
C TRP A 2 11.60 -9.17 10.56
N GLU A 3 12.85 -9.45 10.17
CA GLU A 3 13.98 -8.52 10.30
C GLU A 3 14.05 -7.67 9.03
N GLY A 4 13.96 -6.35 9.21
CA GLY A 4 14.04 -5.42 8.10
C GLY A 4 15.41 -5.40 7.46
N ALA A 5 15.47 -5.74 6.18
CA ALA A 5 16.63 -5.49 5.34
C ALA A 5 16.46 -4.14 4.66
N ILE A 6 17.19 -3.16 5.17
CA ILE A 6 17.71 -2.06 4.34
C ILE A 6 18.64 -2.73 3.32
N GLY A 7 18.30 -2.64 2.04
CA GLY A 7 19.18 -2.89 0.89
C GLY A 7 20.10 -4.11 0.99
N ASP A 8 19.59 -5.29 0.67
CA ASP A 8 20.42 -6.39 0.15
C ASP A 8 19.74 -6.96 -1.10
N GLU A 9 20.40 -6.86 -2.25
CA GLU A 9 19.99 -7.37 -3.56
C GLU A 9 19.94 -8.91 -3.63
N ARG A 10 19.88 -9.61 -2.48
CA ARG A 10 19.84 -11.08 -2.36
C ARG A 10 18.53 -11.66 -1.86
N SER A 11 17.49 -10.85 -1.73
CA SER A 11 16.11 -11.34 -1.65
C SER A 11 15.27 -10.50 -2.57
N GLY A 12 14.51 -11.12 -3.48
CA GLY A 12 13.79 -10.48 -4.58
C GLY A 12 12.66 -9.53 -4.13
N SER A 13 12.99 -8.48 -3.37
CA SER A 13 12.06 -7.42 -3.02
C SER A 13 11.73 -6.68 -4.29
N VAL A 14 10.54 -6.95 -4.83
CA VAL A 14 10.03 -6.19 -5.96
C VAL A 14 10.00 -4.72 -5.53
N PRO A 15 10.68 -3.79 -6.23
CA PRO A 15 10.64 -2.39 -5.87
C PRO A 15 9.19 -1.92 -5.94
N VAL A 16 8.62 -1.57 -4.79
CA VAL A 16 7.25 -1.09 -4.69
C VAL A 16 7.28 0.42 -4.56
N ALA A 17 6.66 1.11 -5.51
CA ALA A 17 6.49 2.55 -5.43
C ALA A 17 5.70 2.92 -4.17
N THR A 18 6.01 4.08 -3.59
CA THR A 18 5.28 4.54 -2.40
C THR A 18 3.81 4.76 -2.75
N LEU A 19 2.93 4.63 -1.76
CA LEU A 19 1.49 4.85 -1.93
C LEU A 19 1.21 6.18 -2.65
N ALA A 20 1.79 7.28 -2.16
CA ALA A 20 1.61 8.61 -2.76
C ALA A 20 2.09 8.69 -4.22
N ALA A 21 3.22 8.04 -4.55
CA ALA A 21 3.75 8.05 -5.91
C ALA A 21 2.97 7.16 -6.89
N SER A 22 2.17 6.22 -6.37
CA SER A 22 1.42 5.25 -7.17
C SER A 22 -0.02 5.69 -7.45
N LEU A 23 -0.44 6.81 -6.88
CA LEU A 23 -1.81 7.32 -6.96
C LEU A 23 -1.91 8.49 -7.94
N PRO A 24 -3.05 8.67 -8.63
CA PRO A 24 -3.27 9.83 -9.48
C PRO A 24 -3.40 11.11 -8.63
N ALA A 25 -3.20 12.28 -9.25
CA ALA A 25 -3.33 13.56 -8.58
C ALA A 25 -4.76 13.87 -8.08
N ALA A 26 -5.78 13.26 -8.70
CA ALA A 26 -7.17 13.36 -8.31
C ALA A 26 -7.94 12.10 -8.70
N LEU A 27 -9.04 11.83 -8.01
CA LEU A 27 -9.98 10.75 -8.33
C LEU A 27 -11.32 11.33 -8.81
N PRO A 28 -11.99 10.70 -9.79
CA PRO A 28 -13.36 11.06 -10.15
C PRO A 28 -14.31 10.97 -8.95
N SER A 29 -15.33 11.82 -8.92
CA SER A 29 -16.38 11.75 -7.90
C SER A 29 -17.08 10.39 -7.89
N GLY A 30 -17.30 9.83 -6.69
CA GLY A 30 -17.89 8.50 -6.54
C GLY A 30 -16.93 7.33 -6.78
N THR A 31 -15.62 7.58 -6.87
CA THR A 31 -14.63 6.49 -6.96
C THR A 31 -14.61 5.66 -5.68
N HIS A 32 -14.73 4.34 -5.82
CA HIS A 32 -14.58 3.39 -4.73
C HIS A 32 -13.17 2.78 -4.75
N ILE A 33 -12.48 2.84 -3.61
CA ILE A 33 -11.17 2.21 -3.44
C ILE A 33 -11.35 0.91 -2.66
N ARG A 34 -10.72 -0.17 -3.14
CA ARG A 34 -10.60 -1.44 -2.41
C ARG A 34 -9.18 -1.56 -1.90
N LEU A 35 -9.05 -1.86 -0.61
CA LEU A 35 -7.77 -2.07 0.05
C LEU A 35 -7.63 -3.55 0.41
N LEU A 36 -6.47 -4.12 0.08
CA LEU A 36 -6.05 -5.44 0.51
C LEU A 36 -4.82 -5.27 1.41
N VAL A 37 -4.88 -5.81 2.62
CA VAL A 37 -3.75 -5.88 3.55
C VAL A 37 -3.52 -7.35 3.85
N GLY A 38 -2.28 -7.81 3.65
CA GLY A 38 -1.91 -9.19 3.96
C GLY A 38 -1.89 -9.46 5.47
N PRO A 39 -1.83 -10.74 5.88
CA PRO A 39 -1.67 -11.14 7.28
C PRO A 39 -0.26 -10.77 7.80
N GLU A 40 0.05 -11.11 9.05
CA GLU A 40 1.32 -10.77 9.72
C GLU A 40 2.56 -11.30 8.98
N GLY A 41 2.41 -12.38 8.21
CA GLY A 41 3.45 -12.94 7.36
C GLY A 41 3.65 -12.21 6.03
N GLY A 42 2.84 -11.19 5.73
CA GLY A 42 2.78 -10.54 4.42
C GLY A 42 2.00 -11.36 3.39
N LEU A 43 1.96 -10.84 2.16
CA LEU A 43 1.46 -11.55 0.99
C LEU A 43 2.60 -12.36 0.36
N SER A 44 2.32 -13.56 -0.14
CA SER A 44 3.29 -14.33 -0.92
C SER A 44 3.58 -13.66 -2.26
N THR A 45 4.70 -14.00 -2.89
CA THR A 45 5.04 -13.53 -4.24
C THR A 45 3.92 -13.87 -5.23
N GLU A 46 3.37 -15.08 -5.16
CA GLU A 46 2.28 -15.55 -6.02
C GLU A 46 0.97 -14.76 -5.76
N GLU A 47 0.70 -14.36 -4.52
CA GLU A 47 -0.44 -13.50 -4.18
C GLU A 47 -0.28 -12.10 -4.78
N VAL A 48 0.91 -11.51 -4.67
CA VAL A 48 1.21 -10.20 -5.25
C VAL A 48 1.10 -10.25 -6.78
N GLU A 49 1.67 -11.27 -7.42
CA GLU A 49 1.59 -11.42 -8.88
C GLU A 49 0.15 -11.68 -9.35
N ARG A 50 -0.64 -12.45 -8.61
CA ARG A 50 -2.08 -12.59 -8.88
C ARG A 50 -2.80 -11.26 -8.74
N ALA A 51 -2.51 -10.47 -7.71
CA ALA A 51 -3.10 -9.14 -7.54
C ALA A 51 -2.75 -8.22 -8.72
N ARG A 52 -1.49 -8.19 -9.16
CA ARG A 52 -1.07 -7.46 -10.37
C ARG A 52 -1.85 -7.89 -11.61
N ALA A 53 -2.00 -9.20 -11.83
CA ALA A 53 -2.78 -9.74 -12.95
C ALA A 53 -4.26 -9.31 -12.91
N HIS A 54 -4.80 -9.07 -11.72
CA HIS A 54 -6.16 -8.56 -11.51
C HIS A 54 -6.22 -7.03 -11.39
N ARG A 55 -5.20 -6.32 -11.90
CA ARG A 55 -5.10 -4.85 -11.96
C ARG A 55 -5.10 -4.15 -10.60
N TRP A 56 -4.60 -4.82 -9.56
CA TRP A 56 -4.29 -4.14 -8.31
C TRP A 56 -3.01 -3.31 -8.46
N THR A 57 -3.04 -2.10 -7.90
CA THR A 57 -1.82 -1.29 -7.75
C THR A 57 -1.10 -1.74 -6.48
N ILE A 58 0.12 -2.24 -6.64
CA ILE A 58 0.96 -2.66 -5.51
C ILE A 58 1.72 -1.44 -5.00
N VAL A 59 1.58 -1.16 -3.70
CA VAL A 59 2.07 0.07 -3.06
C VAL A 59 2.83 -0.22 -1.77
N GLY A 60 3.87 0.57 -1.52
CA GLY A 60 4.67 0.51 -0.30
C GLY A 60 4.35 1.68 0.64
N MET A 61 4.45 1.46 1.94
CA MET A 61 4.24 2.49 2.98
C MET A 61 5.56 3.12 3.46
N GLY A 62 6.57 3.12 2.59
CA GLY A 62 7.93 3.58 2.89
C GLY A 62 8.80 2.46 3.51
N PRO A 63 9.92 2.82 4.16
CA PRO A 63 10.93 1.85 4.60
C PRO A 63 10.55 1.07 5.87
N ARG A 64 9.48 1.47 6.56
CA ARG A 64 9.05 0.83 7.82
C ARG A 64 8.04 -0.26 7.50
N ILE A 65 8.21 -1.43 8.11
CA ILE A 65 7.18 -2.46 8.05
C ILE A 65 6.13 -2.18 9.10
N LEU A 66 4.90 -2.06 8.61
CA LEU A 66 3.73 -1.88 9.42
C LEU A 66 3.19 -3.25 9.82
N ARG A 67 2.73 -3.35 11.07
CA ARG A 67 1.92 -4.50 11.50
C ARG A 67 0.59 -4.51 10.74
N THR A 68 0.01 -5.69 10.59
CA THR A 68 -1.28 -5.90 9.90
C THR A 68 -2.35 -4.95 10.43
N GLU A 69 -2.49 -4.81 11.75
CA GLU A 69 -3.48 -3.92 12.37
C GLU A 69 -3.21 -2.43 12.12
N THR A 70 -1.98 -2.05 11.77
CA THR A 70 -1.59 -0.65 11.54
C THR A 70 -1.66 -0.28 10.06
N ALA A 71 -1.34 -1.21 9.16
CA ALA A 71 -1.25 -0.96 7.73
C ALA A 71 -2.59 -0.48 7.14
N GLY A 72 -3.69 -1.13 7.50
CA GLY A 72 -5.04 -0.77 7.02
C GLY A 72 -5.44 0.67 7.39
N PRO A 73 -5.53 1.01 8.69
CA PRO A 73 -5.87 2.36 9.13
C PRO A 73 -4.92 3.44 8.60
N ALA A 74 -3.62 3.16 8.52
CA ALA A 74 -2.65 4.11 7.98
C ALA A 74 -2.89 4.42 6.50
N VAL A 75 -3.14 3.40 5.67
CA VAL A 75 -3.46 3.59 4.25
C VAL A 75 -4.78 4.35 4.08
N ILE A 76 -5.81 4.02 4.86
CA ILE A 76 -7.09 4.73 4.84
C ILE A 76 -6.88 6.21 5.19
N ALA A 77 -6.13 6.52 6.25
CA ALA A 77 -5.86 7.89 6.64
C ALA A 77 -5.14 8.69 5.55
N VAL A 78 -4.15 8.08 4.86
CA VAL A 78 -3.47 8.73 3.72
C VAL A 78 -4.45 8.96 2.56
N LEU A 79 -5.26 7.96 2.20
CA LEU A 79 -6.25 8.10 1.12
C LEU A 79 -7.29 9.18 1.43
N GLN A 80 -7.78 9.23 2.66
CA GLN A 80 -8.74 10.25 3.12
C GLN A 80 -8.10 11.64 3.18
N SER A 81 -6.82 11.75 3.55
CA SER A 81 -6.10 13.03 3.51
C SER A 81 -5.90 13.56 2.09
N LEU A 82 -5.76 12.68 1.09
CA LEU A 82 -5.50 13.06 -0.30
C LEU A 82 -6.78 13.27 -1.12
N PHE A 83 -7.78 12.42 -0.93
CA PHE A 83 -8.97 12.34 -1.78
C PHE A 83 -10.29 12.40 -1.02
N GLY A 84 -10.23 12.38 0.30
CA GLY A 84 -11.39 12.33 1.17
C GLY A 84 -11.65 13.63 1.89
N ASP A 85 -12.35 13.51 3.03
CA ASP A 85 -12.85 14.64 3.81
C ASP A 85 -11.99 14.97 5.05
N LEU A 86 -11.13 14.05 5.50
CA LEU A 86 -10.27 14.27 6.67
C LEU A 86 -9.30 15.45 6.52
N GLY A 87 -8.83 15.72 5.30
CA GLY A 87 -7.86 16.78 5.02
C GLY A 87 -8.48 18.12 4.62
N THR A 88 -9.81 18.21 4.54
CA THR A 88 -10.50 19.38 4.03
C THR A 88 -11.37 20.02 5.10
N ASP A 89 -10.96 21.21 5.55
CA ASP A 89 -11.85 22.18 6.21
C ASP A 89 -12.65 22.93 5.12
N ARG A 90 -13.47 22.20 4.37
CA ARG A 90 -14.33 22.75 3.31
C ARG A 90 -15.79 22.66 3.69
#